data_AF-A0A0L0UI36-F1
#
_entry.id   AF-A0A0L0UI36-F1
#
_cell.length_a   1.000
_cell.length_b   1.000
_cell.length_c   1.000
_cell.angle_alpha   90.00
_cell.angle_beta   90.00
_cell.angle_gamma   90.00
#
_symmetry.space_group_name_H-M   'P 1'
#
loop_
_entity.id
_entity.type
_entity.pdbx_description
1 polymer ?
#
loop_
_entity_poly.entity_id
_entity_poly.type
_entity_poly.pdbx_seq_one_letter_code
_entity_poly.pdbx_strand_id
1 'polypeptide(L)'
;MQPDLATFKREVERLGLTRNDHLLVYDSVGIFSAPRAAWLLNAYGHPKFSVLYGVLPRWIKEDCPIESGPSPIIPDRSEYELAGFDENSAREKVISYEDLVLNFKKPIHEERMI
;
A
#
# COMPACT_ATOMS: atom_id res chain seq x y z
N MET A 1 -8.24 9.75 -8.21
CA MET A 1 -7.44 9.39 -9.40
C MET A 1 -6.08 8.86 -8.95
N GLN A 2 -5.45 7.97 -9.71
CA GLN A 2 -4.07 7.55 -9.44
C GLN A 2 -3.10 8.70 -9.79
N PRO A 3 -2.05 8.97 -8.98
CA PRO A 3 -1.06 9.98 -9.33
C PRO A 3 -0.24 9.56 -10.57
N ASP A 4 0.44 10.51 -11.22
CA ASP A 4 1.48 10.13 -12.17
C ASP A 4 2.74 9.61 -11.45
N LEU A 5 3.64 8.97 -12.21
CA LEU A 5 4.88 8.40 -11.69
C LEU A 5 5.79 9.44 -11.02
N ALA A 6 5.85 10.66 -11.58
CA ALA A 6 6.69 11.74 -11.06
C ALA A 6 6.20 12.23 -9.69
N THR A 7 4.88 12.34 -9.53
CA THR A 7 4.22 12.70 -8.28
C THR A 7 4.43 11.61 -7.23
N PHE A 8 4.21 10.34 -7.58
CA PHE A 8 4.48 9.24 -6.64
C PHE A 8 5.95 9.24 -6.18
N LYS A 9 6.90 9.29 -7.13
CA LYS A 9 8.33 9.34 -6.82
C LYS A 9 8.67 10.51 -5.88
N ARG A 10 8.21 11.72 -6.20
CA ARG A 10 8.46 12.91 -5.40
C ARG A 10 7.98 12.76 -3.96
N GLU A 11 6.77 12.24 -3.75
CA GLU A 11 6.23 12.09 -2.39
C GLU A 11 6.93 10.98 -1.60
N VAL A 12 7.29 9.87 -2.25
CA VAL A 12 8.05 8.79 -1.62
C VAL A 12 9.45 9.26 -1.23
N GLU A 13 10.13 10.00 -2.11
CA GLU A 13 11.44 10.61 -1.83
C GLU A 13 11.36 11.64 -0.70
N ARG A 14 10.30 12.46 -0.67
CA ARG A 14 10.05 13.45 0.40
C ARG A 14 9.87 12.79 1.77
N LEU A 15 9.40 11.55 1.81
CA LEU A 15 9.28 10.75 3.03
C LEU A 15 10.59 10.03 3.42
N GLY A 16 11.66 10.19 2.63
CA GLY A 16 12.95 9.54 2.86
C GLY A 16 12.95 8.04 2.59
N LEU A 17 11.93 7.52 1.90
CA LEU A 17 11.76 6.09 1.67
C LEU A 17 12.65 5.60 0.53
N THR A 18 13.19 4.39 0.65
CA THR A 18 14.00 3.74 -0.37
C THR A 18 13.32 2.46 -0.86
N ARG A 19 13.76 1.91 -2.00
CA ARG A 19 13.26 0.61 -2.49
C ARG A 19 13.56 -0.56 -1.56
N ASN A 20 14.52 -0.41 -0.64
CA ASN A 20 14.95 -1.48 0.26
C ASN A 20 14.10 -1.56 1.52
N ASP A 21 13.33 -0.52 1.81
CA ASP A 21 12.50 -0.44 3.00
C ASP A 21 11.41 -1.50 2.97
N HIS A 22 11.05 -2.02 4.14
CA HIS A 22 9.80 -2.74 4.31
C HIS A 22 8.77 -1.76 4.87
N LEU A 23 7.79 -1.39 4.05
CA LEU A 23 6.79 -0.40 4.45
C LEU A 23 5.62 -1.07 5.18
N LEU A 24 5.42 -0.74 6.46
CA LEU A 24 4.23 -1.10 7.21
C LEU A 24 3.17 0.01 7.08
N VAL A 25 2.07 -0.30 6.41
CA VAL A 25 1.01 0.65 6.07
C VAL A 25 -0.18 0.48 7.02
N TYR A 26 -0.67 1.58 7.59
CA TYR A 26 -1.86 1.60 8.44
C TYR A 26 -2.58 2.95 8.33
N ASP A 27 -3.81 3.01 8.83
CA ASP A 27 -4.59 4.24 8.97
C ASP A 27 -5.26 4.34 10.35
N SER A 28 -5.77 5.52 10.68
CA SER A 28 -6.33 5.83 12.00
C SER A 28 -7.81 5.46 12.15
N VAL A 29 -8.52 5.20 11.05
CA VAL A 29 -10.00 5.11 11.05
C VAL A 29 -10.49 3.67 10.97
N GLY A 30 -9.74 2.77 10.33
CA GLY A 30 -10.20 1.41 10.03
C GLY A 30 -10.32 1.20 8.52
N ILE A 31 -9.43 0.39 7.93
CA ILE A 31 -9.40 -0.06 6.51
C ILE A 31 -10.03 0.97 5.56
N PHE A 32 -9.44 2.17 5.51
CA PHE A 32 -9.95 3.27 4.69
C PHE A 32 -8.90 3.73 3.69
N SER A 33 -7.81 4.33 4.16
CA SER A 33 -6.74 4.85 3.30
C SER A 33 -5.55 3.91 3.19
N ALA A 34 -5.30 3.05 4.18
CA ALA A 34 -4.20 2.10 4.15
C ALA A 34 -4.24 1.15 2.93
N PRO A 35 -5.39 0.57 2.54
CA PRO A 35 -5.45 -0.27 1.34
C PRO A 35 -5.12 0.51 0.07
N ARG A 36 -5.49 1.79 -0.01
CA ARG A 36 -5.19 2.63 -1.18
C ARG A 36 -3.69 2.89 -1.29
N ALA A 37 -3.02 3.19 -0.18
CA ALA A 37 -1.58 3.37 -0.15
C ALA A 37 -0.85 2.05 -0.53
N ALA A 38 -1.27 0.92 0.05
CA ALA A 38 -0.73 -0.40 -0.29
C ALA A 38 -0.91 -0.75 -1.77
N TRP A 39 -2.07 -0.43 -2.35
CA TRP A 39 -2.31 -0.62 -3.78
C TRP A 39 -1.38 0.24 -4.64
N LEU A 40 -1.10 1.48 -4.26
CA LEU A 40 -0.16 2.34 -4.99
C LEU A 40 1.27 1.78 -4.91
N LEU A 41 1.71 1.32 -3.72
CA LEU A 41 3.01 0.66 -3.55
C LEU A 41 3.12 -0.55 -4.49
N ASN A 42 2.10 -1.39 -4.54
CA ASN A 42 2.04 -2.53 -5.46
C ASN A 42 2.04 -2.11 -6.93
N ALA A 43 1.20 -1.14 -7.30
CA ALA A 43 1.03 -0.67 -8.68
C ALA A 43 2.32 -0.05 -9.25
N TYR A 44 3.11 0.64 -8.42
CA TYR A 44 4.41 1.21 -8.80
C TYR A 44 5.60 0.31 -8.48
N GLY A 45 5.35 -0.95 -8.12
CA GLY A 45 6.38 -1.98 -7.97
C GLY A 45 7.31 -1.75 -6.79
N HIS A 46 6.84 -1.20 -5.67
CA HIS A 46 7.59 -1.23 -4.42
C HIS A 46 7.66 -2.69 -3.90
N PRO A 47 8.85 -3.23 -3.60
CA PRO A 47 9.02 -4.67 -3.48
C PRO A 47 8.53 -5.27 -2.16
N LYS A 48 8.52 -4.49 -1.06
CA LYS A 48 8.23 -5.01 0.29
C LYS A 48 7.31 -4.09 1.07
N PHE A 49 6.08 -4.53 1.29
CA PHE A 49 5.16 -3.82 2.17
C PHE A 49 4.20 -4.79 2.87
N SER A 50 3.60 -4.33 3.96
CA SER A 50 2.56 -5.06 4.69
C SER A 50 1.51 -4.08 5.19
N VAL A 51 0.26 -4.53 5.29
CA VAL A 51 -0.81 -3.73 5.91
C VAL A 51 -1.01 -4.24 7.33
N LEU A 52 -1.01 -3.33 8.31
CA LEU A 52 -1.20 -3.67 9.71
C LEU A 52 -2.61 -4.24 9.92
N TYR A 53 -2.68 -5.48 10.40
CA TYR A 53 -3.96 -6.15 10.65
C TYR A 53 -4.76 -5.42 11.75
N GLY A 54 -6.02 -5.09 11.45
CA GLY A 54 -6.86 -4.28 12.35
C GLY A 54 -6.43 -2.82 12.50
N VAL A 55 -5.40 -2.39 11.75
CA VAL A 55 -4.83 -1.03 11.69
C VAL A 55 -4.65 -0.36 13.07
N LEU A 56 -4.60 0.97 13.16
CA LEU A 56 -4.34 1.66 14.43
C LEU A 56 -5.39 1.37 15.53
N PRO A 57 -6.71 1.32 15.24
CA PRO A 57 -7.71 0.90 16.21
C PRO A 57 -7.39 -0.38 16.98
N ARG A 58 -6.92 -1.43 16.29
CA ARG A 58 -6.54 -2.68 16.96
C ARG A 58 -5.25 -2.53 17.75
N TRP A 59 -4.25 -1.85 17.20
CA TRP A 59 -2.97 -1.58 17.88
C TRP A 59 -3.19 -0.89 19.23
N ILE A 60 -4.08 0.11 19.27
CA ILE A 60 -4.47 0.80 20.50
C ILE A 60 -5.19 -0.15 21.46
N LYS A 61 -6.11 -0.97 20.96
CA LYS A 61 -6.86 -1.95 21.77
C LYS A 61 -5.96 -3.01 22.41
N GLU A 62 -4.83 -3.31 21.79
CA GLU A 62 -3.83 -4.27 22.29
C GLU A 62 -2.78 -3.59 23.19
N ASP A 63 -3.01 -2.36 23.65
CA ASP A 63 -2.13 -1.58 24.54
C ASP A 63 -0.69 -1.46 24.01
N CYS A 64 -0.52 -1.46 22.68
CA CYS A 64 0.78 -1.32 22.05
C CYS A 64 1.27 0.15 22.10
N PRO A 65 2.61 0.38 22.05
CA PRO A 65 3.17 1.72 22.15
C PRO A 65 2.66 2.68 21.06
N ILE A 66 2.35 3.91 21.45
CA ILE A 66 1.93 4.98 20.54
C ILE A 66 2.70 6.28 20.84
N GLU A 67 2.82 7.13 19.84
CA GLU A 67 3.36 8.47 19.95
C GLU A 67 2.26 9.51 19.65
N SER A 68 2.41 10.73 20.17
CA SER A 68 1.47 11.82 19.96
C SER A 68 2.20 13.14 19.77
N GLY A 69 1.62 14.02 18.95
CA GLY A 69 2.24 15.29 18.58
C GLY A 69 3.05 15.21 17.27
N PRO A 70 3.73 16.30 16.90
CA PRO A 70 4.57 16.32 15.69
C PRO A 70 5.70 15.31 15.79
N SER A 71 6.00 14.62 14.68
CA SER A 71 7.19 13.76 14.58
C SER A 71 8.45 14.58 14.82
N PRO A 72 9.37 14.15 15.71
CA PRO A 72 10.67 14.80 15.85
C PRO A 72 11.59 14.48 14.67
N ILE A 73 11.25 13.47 13.87
CA ILE A 73 12.00 13.03 12.70
C ILE A 73 11.45 13.77 11.48
N ILE A 74 12.30 14.58 10.86
CA ILE A 74 12.11 15.12 9.52
C ILE A 74 13.04 14.32 8.62
N PRO A 75 12.52 13.43 7.75
CA PRO A 75 13.36 12.63 6.89
C PRO A 75 14.05 13.51 5.84
N ASP A 76 15.32 13.22 5.59
CA ASP A 76 16.01 13.73 4.41
C ASP A 76 15.38 13.12 3.15
N ARG A 77 15.42 13.89 2.05
CA ARG A 77 14.95 13.38 0.77
C ARG A 77 15.83 12.20 0.35
N SER A 78 15.21 11.07 0.03
CA SER A 78 15.91 9.90 -0.52
C SER A 78 16.01 9.94 -2.04
N GLU A 79 16.80 9.02 -2.60
CA GLU A 79 16.75 8.66 -4.02
C GLU A 79 15.85 7.44 -4.18
N TYR A 80 14.76 7.59 -4.96
CA TYR A 80 13.84 6.50 -5.21
C TYR A 80 13.81 6.10 -6.68
N GLU A 81 14.30 4.89 -6.95
CA GLU A 81 14.24 4.28 -8.27
C GLU A 81 12.83 3.76 -8.57
N LEU A 82 12.22 4.30 -9.63
CA LEU A 82 11.00 3.74 -10.16
C LEU A 82 11.35 2.50 -10.98
N ALA A 83 10.72 1.37 -10.68
CA ALA A 83 10.81 0.19 -11.53
C ALA A 83 10.05 0.36 -12.87
N GLY A 84 9.46 1.53 -13.10
CA GLY A 84 8.48 1.77 -14.16
C GLY A 84 7.08 1.30 -13.73
N PHE A 85 6.07 1.69 -14.51
CA PHE A 85 4.75 1.08 -14.47
C PHE A 85 4.72 0.04 -15.59
N ASP A 86 4.68 -1.25 -15.25
CA ASP A 86 4.47 -2.29 -16.25
C ASP A 86 2.98 -2.37 -16.58
N GLU A 87 2.58 -1.72 -17.68
CA GLU A 87 1.20 -1.78 -18.17
C GLU A 87 0.75 -3.22 -18.44
N ASN A 88 1.65 -4.13 -18.81
CA ASN A 88 1.29 -5.53 -19.08
C ASN A 88 0.97 -6.26 -17.77
N SER A 89 1.82 -6.13 -16.73
CA SER A 89 1.49 -6.63 -15.39
C SER A 89 0.21 -6.02 -14.82
N ALA A 90 -0.07 -4.75 -15.11
CA ALA A 90 -1.33 -4.14 -14.71
C ALA A 90 -2.53 -4.77 -15.44
N ARG A 91 -2.43 -5.02 -16.75
CA ARG A 91 -3.48 -5.67 -17.56
C ARG A 91 -3.73 -7.11 -17.12
N GLU A 92 -2.69 -7.86 -16.76
CA GLU A 92 -2.82 -9.23 -16.24
C GLU A 92 -3.61 -9.30 -14.93
N LYS A 93 -3.58 -8.22 -14.13
CA LYS A 93 -4.32 -8.10 -12.86
C LYS A 93 -5.73 -7.53 -13.03
N VAL A 94 -6.13 -7.18 -14.25
CA VAL A 94 -7.50 -6.74 -14.56
C VAL A 94 -8.32 -7.95 -14.96
N ILE A 95 -9.29 -8.31 -14.12
CA ILE A 95 -10.25 -9.37 -14.39
C ILE A 95 -11.52 -8.81 -15.04
N SER A 96 -12.24 -9.64 -15.79
CA SER A 96 -13.53 -9.25 -16.35
C SER A 96 -14.58 -9.03 -15.25
N TYR A 97 -15.68 -8.35 -15.59
CA TYR A 97 -16.81 -8.21 -14.67
C TYR A 97 -17.37 -9.58 -14.27
N GLU A 98 -17.44 -10.49 -15.23
CA GLU A 98 -17.89 -11.86 -15.05
C GLU A 98 -16.98 -12.61 -14.05
N ASP A 99 -15.66 -12.50 -14.21
CA ASP A 99 -14.68 -13.11 -13.31
C ASP A 99 -14.75 -12.52 -11.89
N LEU A 100 -14.96 -11.21 -11.77
CA LEU A 100 -15.16 -10.56 -10.48
C LEU A 100 -16.39 -11.13 -9.78
N VAL A 101 -17.52 -11.25 -10.47
CA VAL A 101 -18.75 -11.83 -9.93
C VAL A 101 -18.55 -13.30 -9.52
N LEU A 102 -17.77 -14.07 -10.28
CA LEU A 102 -17.42 -15.45 -9.92
C LEU A 102 -16.59 -15.50 -8.63
N ASN A 103 -15.60 -14.61 -8.47
CA ASN A 103 -14.78 -14.55 -7.25
C ASN A 103 -15.61 -14.29 -5.98
N PHE A 104 -16.69 -13.50 -6.06
CA PHE A 104 -17.59 -13.27 -4.93
C PHE A 104 -18.43 -14.49 -4.53
N LYS A 105 -18.67 -15.42 -5.48
CA LYS A 105 -19.44 -16.64 -5.24
C LYS A 105 -18.56 -17.80 -4.74
N LYS A 106 -17.24 -17.70 -4.88
CA LYS A 106 -16.29 -18.72 -4.39
C LYS A 106 -16.22 -18.74 -2.85
N PRO A 107 -16.23 -19.92 -2.22
CA PRO A 107 -15.95 -20.08 -0.79
C PRO A 107 -14.63 -19.41 -0.39
N ILE A 108 -14.53 -18.92 0.84
CA ILE A 108 -13.36 -18.17 1.35
C ILE A 108 -12.05 -19.00 1.29
N HIS A 109 -12.16 -20.33 1.22
CA HIS A 109 -11.02 -21.25 1.19
C HIS A 109 -10.54 -21.63 -0.22
N GLU A 110 -11.21 -21.16 -1.28
CA GLU A 110 -10.77 -21.40 -2.65
C GLU A 110 -9.93 -20.23 -3.17
N GLU A 111 -8.94 -20.56 -4.01
CA GLU A 111 -8.06 -19.59 -4.64
C GLU A 111 -8.88 -18.61 -5.49
N ARG A 112 -8.78 -17.33 -5.13
CA ARG A 112 -9.40 -16.22 -5.85
C ARG A 112 -8.39 -15.68 -6.84
N MET A 113 -8.83 -15.42 -8.06
CA MET A 113 -7.96 -14.83 -9.08
C MET A 113 -7.70 -13.37 -8.71
N ILE A 114 -6.46 -13.02 -8.39
CA ILE A 114 -5.95 -11.65 -8.21
C ILE A 114 -4.59 -11.50 -8.88
#